data_AF-A0A920TYB2-F1
#
_entry.id   AF-A0A920TYB2-F1
#
_cell.length_a   1.000
_cell.length_b   1.000
_cell.length_c   1.000
_cell.angle_alpha   90.00
_cell.angle_beta   90.00
_cell.angle_gamma   90.00
#
_symmetry.space_group_name_H-M   'P 1'
#
loop_
_entity.id
_entity.type
_entity.pdbx_description
1 polymer ?
#
loop_
_entity_poly.entity_id
_entity_poly.type
_entity_poly.pdbx_seq_one_letter_code
_entity_poly.pdbx_strand_id
1 'polypeptide(L)'
;MSNTSNNERESIHGLWSSRLTFILAVTGSAIGLGNIWKFPYVAGANGGGAFVLVYLICILIIGFPIMVSEILIGRKGRRNPITSMQLLGKEETGSQSWKVVGFIGLFAGFLILSYYSVIAGWTLHYFTLSITGGFAELDTDQVNLLFSELTSSISTQAIFHTFFMVMTIIIIARGIKNGLEKAVKFMMPALLFFMVILLIY
;
A
#
# COMPACT_ATOMS: atom_id res chain seq x y z
N MET A 1 -4.48 19.18 43.88
CA MET A 1 -4.38 17.77 43.42
C MET A 1 -4.91 17.71 41.99
N SER A 2 -4.02 17.50 41.03
CA SER A 2 -4.29 17.54 39.60
C SER A 2 -5.10 16.32 39.15
N ASN A 3 -6.36 16.53 38.78
CA ASN A 3 -7.13 15.56 38.02
C ASN A 3 -6.69 15.64 36.55
N THR A 4 -5.53 15.06 36.22
CA THR A 4 -5.18 14.76 34.83
C THR A 4 -6.05 13.57 34.42
N SER A 5 -7.28 13.84 34.00
CA SER A 5 -8.08 12.86 33.28
C SER A 5 -7.26 12.42 32.07
N ASN A 6 -6.74 11.20 32.11
CA ASN A 6 -6.07 10.56 31.00
C ASN A 6 -7.16 10.23 29.96
N ASN A 7 -7.66 11.26 29.28
CA ASN A 7 -8.64 11.15 28.21
C ASN A 7 -7.92 10.57 27.00
N GLU A 8 -7.70 9.27 27.01
CA GLU A 8 -7.29 8.54 25.83
C GLU A 8 -8.32 8.79 24.73
N ARG A 9 -7.91 9.47 23.65
CA ARG A 9 -8.79 9.80 22.53
C ARG A 9 -9.40 8.51 21.97
N GLU A 10 -10.71 8.43 21.79
CA GLU A 10 -11.29 7.24 21.17
C GLU A 10 -11.16 7.27 19.64
N SER A 11 -10.83 6.13 19.03
CA SER A 11 -10.78 5.97 17.57
C SER A 11 -12.19 5.79 17.01
N ILE A 12 -12.60 6.69 16.12
CA ILE A 12 -13.91 6.61 15.44
C ILE A 12 -13.98 5.40 14.49
N HIS A 13 -12.84 4.94 13.95
CA HIS A 13 -12.78 3.88 12.95
C HIS A 13 -12.58 2.48 13.54
N GLY A 14 -12.59 2.34 14.87
CA GLY A 14 -12.31 1.10 15.58
C GLY A 14 -10.82 0.88 15.82
N LEU A 15 -10.51 -0.19 16.57
CA LEU A 15 -9.16 -0.62 16.92
C LEU A 15 -8.87 -1.99 16.30
N TRP A 16 -7.60 -2.23 15.99
CA TRP A 16 -7.10 -3.54 15.56
C TRP A 16 -7.32 -4.59 16.65
N SER A 17 -7.69 -5.82 16.27
CA SER A 17 -7.94 -6.89 17.23
C SER A 17 -6.66 -7.33 17.98
N SER A 18 -5.49 -7.20 17.34
CA SER A 18 -4.22 -7.62 17.92
C SER A 18 -3.03 -6.84 17.34
N ARG A 19 -1.92 -6.82 18.10
CA ARG A 19 -0.65 -6.22 17.66
C ARG A 19 -0.12 -6.87 16.37
N LEU A 20 -0.23 -8.19 16.26
CA LEU A 20 0.18 -8.93 15.06
C LEU A 20 -0.64 -8.50 13.84
N THR A 21 -1.94 -8.29 14.00
CA THR A 21 -2.79 -7.80 12.90
C THR A 21 -2.35 -6.41 12.44
N PHE A 22 -2.07 -5.52 13.40
CA PHE A 22 -1.56 -4.19 13.07
C PHE A 22 -0.23 -4.27 12.32
N ILE A 23 0.71 -5.09 12.79
CA ILE A 23 2.01 -5.28 12.12
C ILE A 23 1.78 -5.81 10.70
N LEU A 24 0.97 -6.85 10.51
CA LEU A 24 0.66 -7.38 9.19
C LEU A 24 0.02 -6.34 8.27
N ALA A 25 -0.83 -5.45 8.81
CA ALA A 25 -1.46 -4.39 8.02
C ALA A 25 -0.46 -3.32 7.60
N VAL A 26 0.44 -2.90 8.50
CA VAL A 26 1.53 -1.97 8.18
C VAL A 26 2.49 -2.59 7.17
N THR A 27 2.88 -3.85 7.36
CA THR A 27 3.71 -4.59 6.42
C THR A 27 3.03 -4.73 5.06
N GLY A 28 1.73 -5.03 5.02
CA GLY A 28 0.97 -5.13 3.77
C GLY A 28 0.77 -3.78 3.06
N SER A 29 0.75 -2.67 3.81
CA SER A 29 0.77 -1.34 3.21
C SER A 29 2.13 -0.99 2.60
N ALA A 30 3.22 -1.58 3.10
CA ALA A 30 4.59 -1.34 2.61
C ALA A 30 4.99 -2.31 1.48
N ILE A 31 4.49 -3.54 1.50
CA ILE A 31 4.75 -4.56 0.48
C ILE A 31 3.66 -4.47 -0.60
N GLY A 32 4.04 -4.00 -1.79
CA GLY A 32 3.14 -3.91 -2.94
C GLY A 32 3.82 -4.28 -4.25
N LEU A 33 3.10 -4.04 -5.35
CA LEU A 33 3.56 -4.28 -6.72
C LEU A 33 4.93 -3.65 -6.96
N GLY A 34 5.16 -2.43 -6.45
CA GLY A 34 6.43 -1.71 -6.56
C GLY A 34 7.67 -2.52 -6.19
N ASN A 35 7.58 -3.37 -5.17
CA ASN A 35 8.70 -4.21 -4.73
C ASN A 35 8.97 -5.39 -5.67
N ILE A 36 7.94 -5.85 -6.41
CA ILE A 36 8.03 -7.02 -7.28
C ILE A 36 8.59 -6.66 -8.66
N TRP A 37 8.19 -5.51 -9.23
CA TRP A 37 8.59 -5.15 -10.61
C TRP A 37 9.55 -3.95 -10.69
N LYS A 38 9.25 -2.85 -9.98
CA LYS A 38 9.95 -1.57 -10.14
C LYS A 38 11.26 -1.60 -9.39
N PHE A 39 11.30 -2.18 -8.19
CA PHE A 39 12.53 -2.29 -7.43
C PHE A 39 13.61 -3.12 -8.16
N PRO A 40 13.34 -4.34 -8.65
CA PRO A 40 14.36 -5.10 -9.40
C PRO A 40 14.80 -4.39 -10.68
N TYR A 41 13.86 -3.76 -11.41
CA TYR A 41 14.17 -3.00 -12.61
C TYR A 41 15.13 -1.82 -12.32
N VAL A 42 14.79 -0.99 -11.32
CA VAL A 42 15.62 0.16 -10.95
C VAL A 42 16.96 -0.31 -10.38
N ALA A 43 16.99 -1.34 -9.54
CA ALA A 43 18.23 -1.89 -9.01
C ALA A 43 19.13 -2.41 -10.13
N GLY A 44 18.59 -3.20 -11.07
CA GLY A 44 19.33 -3.69 -12.23
C GLY A 44 19.90 -2.57 -13.10
N ALA A 45 19.10 -1.53 -13.38
CA ALA A 45 19.51 -0.40 -14.21
C ALA A 45 20.52 0.56 -13.54
N ASN A 46 20.61 0.58 -12.21
CA ASN A 46 21.42 1.55 -11.44
C ASN A 46 22.65 0.93 -10.76
N GLY A 47 23.20 -0.17 -11.28
CA GLY A 47 24.42 -0.79 -10.74
C GLY A 47 24.18 -1.89 -9.71
N GLY A 48 22.99 -2.49 -9.71
CA GLY A 48 22.68 -3.72 -8.98
C GLY A 48 22.93 -3.62 -7.48
N GLY A 49 23.88 -4.42 -6.98
CA GLY A 49 24.18 -4.52 -5.55
C GLY A 49 24.66 -3.23 -4.91
N ALA A 50 25.39 -2.37 -5.64
CA ALA A 50 25.83 -1.07 -5.12
C ALA A 50 24.65 -0.14 -4.85
N PHE A 51 23.68 -0.10 -5.77
CA PHE A 51 22.42 0.62 -5.58
C PHE A 51 21.65 0.08 -4.37
N VAL A 52 21.55 -1.24 -4.23
CA VAL A 52 20.84 -1.87 -3.11
C VAL A 52 21.47 -1.48 -1.76
N LEU A 53 22.81 -1.43 -1.66
CA LEU A 53 23.48 -1.03 -0.42
C LEU A 53 23.13 0.41 -0.02
N VAL A 54 23.23 1.36 -0.96
CA VAL A 54 22.86 2.76 -0.72
C VAL A 54 21.37 2.88 -0.37
N TYR A 55 20.52 2.16 -1.09
CA TYR A 55 19.08 2.10 -0.82
C TYR A 55 18.76 1.63 0.61
N LEU A 56 19.43 0.58 1.09
CA LEU A 56 19.26 0.08 2.47
C LEU A 56 19.72 1.10 3.52
N ILE A 57 20.83 1.79 3.27
CA ILE A 57 21.31 2.86 4.16
C ILE A 57 20.26 3.99 4.23
N CYS A 58 19.73 4.42 3.08
CA CYS A 58 18.68 5.45 3.03
C CYS A 58 17.39 4.98 3.74
N ILE A 59 17.00 3.71 3.62
CA ILE A 59 15.88 3.16 4.37
C ILE A 59 16.10 3.28 5.88
N LEU A 60 17.28 2.90 6.38
CA LEU A 60 17.57 2.92 7.80
C LEU A 60 17.65 4.34 8.37
N ILE A 61 18.25 5.28 7.62
CA ILE A 61 18.49 6.64 8.12
C ILE A 61 17.28 7.56 7.90
N ILE A 62 16.53 7.38 6.81
CA ILE A 62 15.44 8.29 6.42
C ILE A 62 14.09 7.58 6.55
N GLY A 63 13.92 6.43 5.90
CA GLY A 63 12.64 5.72 5.86
C GLY A 63 12.16 5.28 7.25
N PHE A 64 13.05 4.69 8.05
CA PHE A 64 12.70 4.16 9.36
C PHE A 64 12.30 5.26 10.36
N PRO A 65 13.04 6.37 10.54
CA PRO A 65 12.60 7.45 11.42
C PRO A 65 11.29 8.11 10.98
N ILE A 66 11.06 8.27 9.68
CA ILE A 66 9.80 8.81 9.15
C ILE A 66 8.64 7.87 9.48
N MET A 67 8.79 6.57 9.21
CA MET A 67 7.77 5.56 9.53
C MET A 67 7.42 5.57 11.03
N VAL A 68 8.42 5.58 11.91
CA VAL A 68 8.20 5.64 13.36
C VAL A 68 7.47 6.93 13.73
N SER A 69 7.84 8.06 13.15
CA SER A 69 7.19 9.36 13.39
C SER A 69 5.71 9.34 12.97
N GLU A 70 5.40 8.81 11.79
CA GLU A 70 4.01 8.69 11.30
C GLU A 70 3.16 7.79 12.19
N ILE A 71 3.71 6.65 12.64
CA ILE A 71 3.01 5.74 13.55
C ILE A 71 2.74 6.42 14.90
N LEU A 72 3.71 7.17 15.44
CA LEU A 72 3.55 7.90 16.71
C LEU A 72 2.50 9.01 16.60
N ILE A 73 2.54 9.80 15.53
CA ILE A 73 1.55 10.85 15.23
C ILE A 73 0.16 10.24 15.11
N GLY A 74 0.00 9.14 14.36
CA GLY A 74 -1.28 8.45 14.22
C GLY A 74 -1.80 7.89 15.55
N ARG A 75 -0.93 7.28 16.36
CA ARG A 75 -1.29 6.72 17.66
C ARG A 75 -1.69 7.78 18.68
N LYS A 76 -1.04 8.95 18.68
CA LYS A 76 -1.39 10.07 19.57
C LYS A 76 -2.61 10.83 19.07
N GLY A 77 -2.72 11.05 17.76
CA GLY A 77 -3.82 11.78 17.13
C GLY A 77 -5.15 11.01 17.14
N ARG A 78 -5.13 9.70 16.86
CA ARG A 78 -6.32 8.82 16.72
C ARG A 78 -7.43 9.40 15.83
N ARG A 79 -7.03 10.19 14.82
CA ARG A 79 -7.89 10.81 13.80
C ARG A 79 -7.25 10.62 12.42
N ASN A 80 -7.94 11.04 11.36
CA ASN A 80 -7.36 11.06 10.01
C ASN A 80 -6.06 11.90 9.96
N PRO A 81 -5.19 11.72 8.94
CA PRO A 81 -3.89 12.38 8.88
C PRO A 81 -3.96 13.92 9.01
N ILE A 82 -4.91 14.57 8.34
CA ILE A 82 -5.06 16.03 8.36
C ILE A 82 -5.41 16.53 9.76
N THR A 83 -6.44 15.93 10.37
CA THR A 83 -6.90 16.32 11.71
C THR A 83 -5.86 15.99 12.77
N SER A 84 -5.16 14.84 12.66
CA SER A 84 -4.08 14.47 13.57
C SER A 84 -2.93 15.48 13.51
N MET A 85 -2.51 15.89 12.31
CA MET A 85 -1.46 16.91 12.14
C MET A 85 -1.89 18.29 12.63
N GLN A 86 -3.14 18.68 12.39
CA GLN A 86 -3.68 19.97 12.89
C GLN A 86 -3.75 20.00 14.42
N LEU A 87 -4.23 18.92 15.05
CA LEU A 87 -4.40 18.82 16.49
C LEU A 87 -3.05 18.81 17.20
N LEU A 88 -2.16 17.91 16.79
CA LEU A 88 -0.84 17.76 17.41
C LEU A 88 0.06 18.97 17.12
N GLY A 89 -0.02 19.56 15.93
CA GLY A 89 0.69 20.81 15.63
C GLY A 89 0.26 21.96 16.54
N LYS A 90 -1.04 22.07 16.86
CA LYS A 90 -1.53 23.07 17.82
C LYS A 90 -1.03 22.80 19.23
N GLU A 91 -1.03 21.54 19.67
CA GLU A 91 -0.61 21.15 21.02
C GLU A 91 0.88 21.32 21.27
N GLU A 92 1.72 20.94 20.30
CA GLU A 92 3.18 20.90 20.47
C GLU A 92 3.88 22.18 20.01
N THR A 93 3.39 22.83 18.94
CA THR A 93 4.05 24.00 18.35
C THR A 93 3.18 25.25 18.35
N GLY A 94 1.98 25.20 18.95
CA GLY A 94 1.03 26.31 18.96
C GLY A 94 0.41 26.66 17.61
N SER A 95 0.67 25.91 16.54
CA SER A 95 0.30 26.27 15.16
C SER A 95 -0.55 25.20 14.48
N GLN A 96 -1.65 25.62 13.85
CA GLN A 96 -2.50 24.74 13.05
C GLN A 96 -1.98 24.51 11.62
N SER A 97 -0.88 25.18 11.22
CA SER A 97 -0.34 25.11 9.86
C SER A 97 0.15 23.70 9.47
N TRP A 98 0.46 22.85 10.45
CA TRP A 98 0.85 21.46 10.22
C TRP A 98 -0.19 20.62 9.49
N LYS A 99 -1.46 21.06 9.45
CA LYS A 99 -2.52 20.47 8.62
C LYS A 99 -2.13 20.34 7.14
N VAL A 100 -1.25 21.23 6.65
CA VAL A 100 -0.76 21.23 5.26
C VAL A 100 0.00 19.94 4.95
N VAL A 101 0.83 19.44 5.87
CA VAL A 101 1.56 18.18 5.69
C VAL A 101 0.60 17.00 5.55
N GLY A 102 -0.43 16.95 6.41
CA GLY A 102 -1.48 15.93 6.30
C GLY A 102 -2.26 16.02 4.99
N PHE A 103 -2.49 17.22 4.47
CA PHE A 103 -3.16 17.43 3.18
C PHE A 103 -2.29 16.97 2.01
N ILE A 104 -0.99 17.30 2.01
CA ILE A 104 -0.05 16.83 0.99
C ILE A 104 -0.01 15.30 0.98
N GLY A 105 0.02 14.65 2.15
CA GLY A 105 -0.01 13.19 2.26
C GLY A 105 -1.29 12.58 1.68
N LEU A 106 -2.46 13.15 2.00
CA LEU A 106 -3.74 12.70 1.44
C LEU A 106 -3.78 12.86 -0.09
N PHE A 107 -3.32 14.01 -0.59
CA PHE A 107 -3.27 14.29 -2.02
C PHE A 107 -2.30 13.37 -2.76
N ALA A 108 -1.12 13.11 -2.19
CA ALA A 108 -0.18 12.14 -2.71
C ALA A 108 -0.78 10.73 -2.76
N GLY A 109 -1.48 10.31 -1.70
CA GLY A 109 -2.21 9.03 -1.68
C GLY A 109 -3.27 8.92 -2.77
N PHE A 110 -4.03 10.00 -3.02
CA PHE A 110 -5.00 10.06 -4.11
C PHE A 110 -4.34 9.93 -5.49
N LEU A 111 -3.25 10.67 -5.72
CA LEU A 111 -2.48 10.57 -6.97
C LEU A 111 -1.84 9.20 -7.18
N ILE A 112 -1.36 8.56 -6.10
CA ILE A 112 -0.80 7.22 -6.19
C ILE A 112 -1.91 6.23 -6.56
N LEU A 113 -3.07 6.31 -5.89
CA LEU A 113 -4.19 5.42 -6.15
C LEU A 113 -4.71 5.53 -7.60
N SER A 114 -4.68 6.72 -8.20
CA SER A 114 -5.22 6.94 -9.56
C SER A 114 -4.50 6.11 -10.63
N TYR A 115 -3.17 6.00 -10.58
CA TYR A 115 -2.41 5.16 -11.52
C TYR A 115 -2.23 3.73 -11.00
N TYR A 116 -2.11 3.54 -9.68
CA TYR A 116 -1.83 2.23 -9.10
C TYR A 116 -2.98 1.25 -9.30
N SER A 117 -4.22 1.76 -9.26
CA SER A 117 -5.43 0.97 -9.56
C SER A 117 -5.48 0.47 -11.01
N VAL A 118 -4.91 1.21 -11.97
CA VAL A 118 -4.79 0.76 -13.36
C VAL A 118 -3.80 -0.41 -13.47
N ILE A 119 -2.62 -0.27 -12.86
CA ILE A 119 -1.60 -1.33 -12.86
C ILE A 119 -2.12 -2.59 -12.16
N ALA A 120 -2.83 -2.44 -11.04
CA ALA A 120 -3.48 -3.55 -10.37
C ALA A 120 -4.57 -4.21 -11.24
N GLY A 121 -5.29 -3.42 -12.05
CA GLY A 121 -6.20 -3.92 -13.08
C GLY A 121 -5.48 -4.80 -14.12
N TRP A 122 -4.29 -4.41 -14.57
CA TRP A 122 -3.48 -5.28 -15.46
C TRP A 122 -3.15 -6.61 -14.80
N THR A 123 -2.79 -6.61 -13.51
CA THR A 123 -2.54 -7.85 -12.76
C THR A 123 -3.77 -8.76 -12.72
N LEU A 124 -4.97 -8.20 -12.54
CA LEU A 124 -6.22 -8.97 -12.58
C LEU A 124 -6.51 -9.54 -13.98
N HIS A 125 -6.27 -8.77 -15.04
CA HIS A 125 -6.38 -9.27 -16.41
C HIS A 125 -5.42 -10.44 -16.66
N TYR A 126 -4.14 -10.27 -16.31
CA TYR A 126 -3.15 -11.34 -16.45
C TYR A 126 -3.51 -12.58 -15.62
N PHE A 127 -4.02 -12.39 -14.40
CA PHE A 127 -4.54 -13.48 -13.58
C PHE A 127 -5.68 -14.24 -14.28
N THR A 128 -6.63 -13.53 -14.90
CA THR A 128 -7.70 -14.20 -15.66
C THR A 128 -7.15 -14.98 -16.84
N LEU A 129 -6.21 -14.42 -17.60
CA LEU A 129 -5.57 -15.12 -18.71
C LEU A 129 -4.79 -16.36 -18.26
N SER A 130 -4.10 -16.30 -17.12
CA SER A 130 -3.36 -17.43 -16.57
C SER A 130 -4.29 -18.59 -16.21
N ILE A 131 -5.47 -18.32 -15.65
CA ILE A 131 -6.43 -19.37 -15.27
C ILE A 131 -7.17 -19.93 -16.49
N THR A 132 -7.46 -19.10 -17.50
CA THR A 132 -8.14 -19.56 -18.73
C THR A 132 -7.21 -20.21 -19.74
N GLY A 133 -5.91 -20.36 -19.42
CA GLY A 133 -4.92 -20.96 -20.33
C GLY A 133 -4.51 -20.05 -21.50
N GLY A 134 -4.74 -18.74 -21.40
CA GLY A 134 -4.45 -17.77 -22.47
C GLY A 134 -2.96 -17.61 -22.82
N PHE A 135 -2.05 -18.21 -22.04
CA PHE A 135 -0.61 -18.21 -22.29
C PHE A 135 -0.06 -19.56 -22.80
N ALA A 136 -0.88 -20.61 -22.88
CA ALA A 136 -0.38 -21.98 -23.08
C ALA A 136 0.29 -22.22 -24.45
N GLU A 137 -0.03 -21.41 -25.45
CA GLU A 137 0.47 -21.53 -26.82
C GLU A 137 1.12 -20.24 -27.35
N LEU A 138 1.42 -19.28 -26.47
CA LEU A 138 1.99 -18.00 -26.88
C LEU A 138 3.52 -18.01 -26.84
N ASP A 139 4.15 -17.56 -27.92
CA ASP A 139 5.57 -17.22 -27.93
C ASP A 139 5.83 -15.82 -27.34
N THR A 140 7.09 -15.52 -27.04
CA THR A 140 7.59 -14.26 -26.45
C THR A 140 7.07 -13.03 -27.20
N ASP A 141 7.11 -13.04 -28.52
CA ASP A 141 6.63 -11.93 -29.34
C ASP A 141 5.12 -11.73 -29.20
N GLN A 142 4.37 -12.82 -29.10
CA GLN A 142 2.91 -12.78 -28.93
C GLN A 142 2.53 -12.29 -27.52
N VAL A 143 3.32 -12.63 -26.49
CA VAL A 143 3.14 -12.09 -25.14
C VAL A 143 3.38 -10.57 -25.10
N ASN A 144 4.38 -10.08 -25.85
CA ASN A 144 4.64 -8.64 -25.97
C ASN A 144 3.50 -7.92 -26.72
N LEU A 145 2.97 -8.53 -27.79
CA LEU A 145 1.82 -8.00 -28.51
C LEU A 145 0.58 -7.92 -27.62
N LEU A 146 0.31 -8.96 -26.83
CA LEU A 146 -0.79 -8.98 -25.86
C LEU A 146 -0.69 -7.83 -24.84
N PHE A 147 0.52 -7.51 -24.36
CA PHE A 147 0.73 -6.36 -23.48
C PHE A 147 0.47 -5.03 -24.21
N SER A 148 0.90 -4.91 -25.47
CA SER A 148 0.64 -3.74 -26.31
C SER A 148 -0.86 -3.54 -26.57
N GLU A 149 -1.60 -4.61 -26.83
CA GLU A 149 -3.06 -4.61 -26.99
C GLU A 149 -3.77 -4.22 -25.69
N LEU A 150 -3.32 -4.76 -24.55
CA LEU A 150 -3.86 -4.36 -23.24
C LEU A 150 -3.60 -2.89 -22.94
N THR A 151 -2.40 -2.40 -23.23
CA THR A 151 -2.00 -1.02 -22.93
C THR A 151 -2.67 -0.01 -23.86
N SER A 152 -3.09 -0.42 -25.05
CA SER A 152 -3.82 0.41 -26.02
C SER A 152 -5.35 0.33 -25.88
N SER A 153 -5.90 -0.75 -25.32
CA SER A 153 -7.34 -0.92 -25.15
C SER A 153 -7.90 -0.15 -23.94
N ILE A 154 -8.52 1.01 -24.21
CA ILE A 154 -9.19 1.83 -23.18
C ILE A 154 -10.31 1.06 -22.46
N SER A 155 -11.04 0.21 -23.16
CA SER A 155 -12.19 -0.53 -22.63
C SER A 155 -11.75 -1.62 -21.67
N THR A 156 -10.76 -2.43 -22.07
CA THR A 156 -10.21 -3.49 -21.22
C THR A 156 -9.62 -2.90 -19.95
N GLN A 157 -8.82 -1.83 -20.06
CA GLN A 157 -8.26 -1.15 -18.88
C GLN A 157 -9.34 -0.61 -17.96
N ALA A 158 -10.35 0.07 -18.49
CA ALA A 158 -11.43 0.62 -17.70
C ALA A 158 -12.19 -0.48 -16.93
N ILE A 159 -12.51 -1.60 -17.58
CA ILE A 159 -13.21 -2.73 -16.94
C ILE A 159 -12.42 -3.28 -15.76
N PHE A 160 -11.14 -3.63 -15.97
CA PHE A 160 -10.32 -4.23 -14.90
C PHE A 160 -9.96 -3.24 -13.80
N HIS A 161 -9.72 -1.97 -14.14
CA HIS A 161 -9.56 -0.89 -13.16
C HIS A 161 -10.81 -0.74 -12.31
N THR A 162 -11.99 -0.61 -12.93
CA THR A 162 -13.26 -0.45 -12.20
C THR A 162 -13.53 -1.66 -11.32
N PHE A 163 -13.26 -2.87 -11.82
CA PHE A 163 -13.41 -4.09 -11.04
C PHE A 163 -12.49 -4.10 -9.81
N PHE A 164 -11.21 -3.76 -9.97
CA PHE A 164 -10.26 -3.62 -8.86
C PHE A 164 -10.71 -2.57 -7.83
N MET A 165 -11.20 -1.42 -8.30
CA MET A 165 -11.71 -0.35 -7.44
C MET A 165 -12.95 -0.80 -6.65
N VAL A 166 -13.88 -1.51 -7.28
CA VAL A 166 -15.07 -2.07 -6.61
C VAL A 166 -14.66 -3.05 -5.51
N MET A 167 -13.73 -3.97 -5.78
CA MET A 167 -13.21 -4.89 -4.76
C MET A 167 -12.59 -4.13 -3.58
N THR A 168 -11.78 -3.09 -3.87
CA THR A 168 -11.13 -2.26 -2.87
C THR A 168 -12.17 -1.52 -2.00
N ILE A 169 -13.18 -0.91 -2.62
CA ILE A 169 -14.28 -0.23 -1.93
C ILE A 169 -15.07 -1.19 -1.05
N ILE A 170 -15.38 -2.41 -1.52
CA ILE A 170 -16.09 -3.42 -0.73
C ILE A 170 -15.31 -3.80 0.54
N ILE A 171 -13.99 -3.98 0.43
CA ILE A 171 -13.14 -4.29 1.59
C ILE A 171 -13.12 -3.13 2.57
N ILE A 172 -12.96 -1.89 2.08
CA ILE A 172 -12.91 -0.68 2.93
C ILE A 172 -14.27 -0.42 3.59
N ALA A 173 -15.37 -0.59 2.86
CA ALA A 173 -16.73 -0.37 3.36
C ALA A 173 -17.10 -1.33 4.52
N ARG A 174 -16.49 -2.52 4.58
CA ARG A 174 -16.64 -3.47 5.70
C ARG A 174 -15.85 -3.05 6.96
N GLY A 175 -15.10 -1.96 6.91
CA GLY A 175 -14.34 -1.40 8.03
C GLY A 175 -13.10 -2.21 8.41
N ILE A 176 -12.43 -1.78 9.49
CA ILE A 176 -11.12 -2.33 9.90
C ILE A 176 -11.22 -3.82 10.28
N LYS A 177 -12.08 -4.18 11.24
CA LYS A 177 -12.14 -5.55 11.79
C LYS A 177 -12.71 -6.58 10.79
N ASN A 178 -13.78 -6.21 10.09
CA ASN A 178 -14.53 -7.15 9.23
C ASN A 178 -14.07 -7.15 7.77
N GLY A 179 -13.39 -6.11 7.31
CA GLY A 179 -12.83 -6.00 5.97
C GLY A 179 -11.31 -6.16 5.98
N LEU A 180 -10.63 -5.07 6.34
CA LEU A 180 -9.18 -4.92 6.15
C LEU A 180 -8.37 -5.98 6.90
N GLU A 181 -8.70 -6.22 8.17
CA GLU A 181 -8.01 -7.19 9.02
C GLU A 181 -8.11 -8.61 8.47
N LYS A 182 -9.29 -9.04 8.00
CA LYS A 182 -9.49 -10.38 7.42
C LYS A 182 -8.71 -10.52 6.12
N ALA A 183 -8.75 -9.49 5.27
CA ALA A 183 -8.02 -9.48 4.00
C ALA A 183 -6.51 -9.62 4.25
N VAL A 184 -5.94 -8.78 5.12
CA VAL A 184 -4.50 -8.78 5.42
C VAL A 184 -4.04 -10.10 6.04
N LYS A 185 -4.80 -10.65 7.00
CA LYS A 185 -4.46 -11.94 7.64
C LYS A 185 -4.38 -13.11 6.68
N PHE A 186 -5.11 -13.05 5.58
CA PHE A 186 -5.10 -14.07 4.54
C PHE A 186 -4.08 -13.77 3.43
N MET A 187 -4.14 -12.55 2.86
CA MET A 187 -3.36 -12.16 1.69
C MET A 187 -1.86 -12.08 1.97
N MET A 188 -1.44 -11.61 3.15
CA MET A 188 -0.02 -11.46 3.47
C MET A 188 0.72 -12.80 3.61
N PRO A 189 0.22 -13.78 4.39
CA PRO A 189 0.84 -15.11 4.41
C PRO A 189 0.81 -15.80 3.04
N ALA A 190 -0.29 -15.65 2.29
CA ALA A 190 -0.41 -16.23 0.95
C ALA A 190 0.66 -15.68 0.00
N LEU A 191 0.89 -14.36 0.00
CA LEU A 191 1.95 -13.74 -0.80
C LEU A 191 3.33 -14.31 -0.46
N LEU A 192 3.68 -14.38 0.83
CA LEU A 192 4.96 -14.94 1.26
C LEU A 192 5.11 -16.41 0.87
N PHE A 193 4.05 -17.19 1.02
CA PHE A 193 4.01 -18.60 0.63
C PHE A 193 4.30 -18.77 -0.87
N PHE A 194 3.61 -18.02 -1.73
CA PHE A 194 3.86 -18.08 -3.18
C PHE A 194 5.26 -17.59 -3.56
N MET A 195 5.78 -16.58 -2.89
CA MET A 195 7.16 -16.10 -3.13
C MET A 195 8.21 -17.16 -2.77
N VAL A 196 8.02 -17.89 -1.67
CA VAL A 196 8.92 -18.99 -1.29
C VAL A 196 8.85 -20.14 -2.28
N ILE A 197 7.65 -20.49 -2.77
CA ILE A 197 7.51 -21.51 -3.81
C ILE A 197 8.27 -21.11 -5.07
N LEU A 198 8.07 -19.88 -5.55
CA LEU A 198 8.74 -19.36 -6.74
C LEU A 198 10.26 -19.26 -6.59
N LEU A 199 10.77 -19.13 -5.37
CA LEU A 199 12.21 -19.11 -5.10
C LEU A 199 12.83 -20.52 -5.18
N ILE A 200 12.06 -21.55 -4.82
CA ILE A 200 12.53 -22.94 -4.76
C ILE A 200 12.38 -23.65 -6.11
N TYR A 201 11.34 -23.32 -6.87
CA TYR A 201 11.09 -23.82 -8.23
C TYR A 201 12.11 -23.28 -9.22
#